data_AF-A0A258RLX1-F1
#
_entry.id   AF-A0A258RLX1-F1
#
_cell.length_a   1.000
_cell.length_b   1.000
_cell.length_c   1.000
_cell.angle_alpha   90.00
_cell.angle_beta   90.00
_cell.angle_gamma   90.00
#
_symmetry.space_group_name_H-M   'P 1'
#
loop_
_entity.id
_entity.type
_entity.pdbx_description
1 polymer ?
#
loop_
_entity_poly.entity_id
_entity_poly.type
_entity_poly.pdbx_seq_one_letter_code
_entity_poly.pdbx_strand_id
1 'polypeptide(L)'
;EDVVFHSTAGHGGIHLSATRNRMVHPMLRAEGGWYEEDEAWAIVAITFPHLFTGFERRCAKRTIKDSWPEAWEKIFGTVLALGESREKDRRAFEQQHAGDWIVISAITSNHEKGVVEVVATMGARRGPGTEERRFLVPADEYRVGRFGFVIDEDRHPIYSGPSNFVGWNG
;
A
#
# COMPACT_ATOMS: atom_id res chain seq x y z
N GLU A 1 2.01 3.60 -36.03
CA GLU A 1 2.01 4.12 -34.66
C GLU A 1 2.12 2.94 -33.72
N ASP A 2 3.08 2.92 -32.79
CA ASP A 2 3.46 1.70 -32.05
C ASP A 2 3.26 1.79 -30.52
N VAL A 3 3.11 3.01 -30.02
CA VAL A 3 2.80 3.35 -28.63
C VAL A 3 1.77 4.46 -28.71
N VAL A 4 0.55 4.22 -28.21
CA VAL A 4 -0.56 5.17 -28.30
C VAL A 4 -1.03 5.52 -26.91
N PHE A 5 -1.10 6.81 -26.59
CA PHE A 5 -1.70 7.30 -25.35
C PHE A 5 -3.20 7.49 -25.55
N HIS A 6 -3.97 6.87 -24.68
CA HIS A 6 -5.42 7.00 -24.62
C HIS A 6 -5.79 7.78 -23.37
N SER A 7 -6.72 8.72 -23.50
CA SER A 7 -7.30 9.46 -22.38
C SER A 7 -8.82 9.46 -22.54
N THR A 8 -9.53 9.06 -21.49
CA THR A 8 -10.99 9.23 -21.39
C THR A 8 -11.33 10.17 -20.25
N ALA A 9 -12.60 10.51 -20.08
CA ALA A 9 -13.05 11.38 -18.98
C ALA A 9 -12.88 10.74 -17.58
N GLY A 10 -12.65 9.43 -17.49
CA GLY A 10 -12.48 8.72 -16.22
C GLY A 10 -11.12 8.05 -16.02
N HIS A 11 -10.45 7.62 -17.09
CA HIS A 11 -9.18 6.89 -17.01
C HIS A 11 -8.41 6.91 -18.34
N GLY A 12 -7.09 7.04 -18.29
CA GLY A 12 -6.20 6.91 -19.45
C GLY A 12 -5.38 5.63 -19.45
N GLY A 13 -4.44 5.55 -20.38
CA GLY A 13 -3.49 4.44 -20.45
C GLY A 13 -2.63 4.48 -21.71
N ILE A 14 -1.68 3.56 -21.79
CA ILE A 14 -0.82 3.37 -22.95
C ILE A 14 -1.13 2.02 -23.58
N HIS A 15 -1.38 2.03 -24.88
CA HIS A 15 -1.49 0.82 -25.67
C HIS A 15 -0.23 0.60 -26.51
N LEU A 16 0.36 -0.58 -26.38
CA LEU A 16 1.49 -1.03 -27.18
C LEU A 16 1.02 -1.94 -28.31
N SER A 17 1.57 -1.74 -29.51
CA SER A 17 1.40 -2.74 -30.58
C SER A 17 1.93 -4.10 -30.13
N ALA A 18 1.42 -5.19 -30.69
CA ALA A 18 1.87 -6.55 -30.33
C ALA A 18 3.40 -6.72 -30.45
N THR A 19 4.02 -6.04 -31.43
CA THR A 19 5.48 -6.03 -31.60
C THR A 19 6.19 -5.31 -30.46
N ARG A 20 5.74 -4.12 -30.05
CA ARG A 20 6.32 -3.40 -28.90
C ARG A 20 6.06 -4.12 -27.59
N ASN A 21 4.88 -4.70 -27.42
CA ASN A 21 4.54 -5.43 -26.21
C ASN A 21 5.47 -6.63 -25.97
N ARG A 22 5.95 -7.28 -27.05
CA ARG A 22 6.96 -8.35 -26.96
C ARG A 22 8.33 -7.87 -26.45
N MET A 23 8.63 -6.57 -26.50
CA MET A 23 9.87 -6.02 -25.95
C MET A 23 9.78 -5.82 -24.44
N VAL A 24 8.58 -5.73 -23.86
CA VAL A 24 8.39 -5.65 -22.41
C VAL A 24 8.83 -6.95 -21.77
N HIS A 25 9.54 -6.86 -20.65
CA HIS A 25 10.02 -8.03 -19.92
C HIS A 25 8.83 -8.94 -19.50
N PRO A 26 8.91 -10.27 -19.65
CA PRO A 26 7.77 -11.16 -19.42
C PRO A 26 7.09 -11.01 -18.05
N MET A 27 7.83 -10.68 -16.99
CA MET A 27 7.27 -10.48 -15.64
C MET A 27 6.38 -9.22 -15.51
N LEU A 28 6.47 -8.28 -16.45
CA LEU A 28 5.72 -7.03 -16.45
C LEU A 28 4.80 -6.90 -17.67
N ARG A 29 4.79 -7.88 -18.57
CA ARG A 29 4.08 -7.75 -19.84
C ARG A 29 2.59 -7.92 -19.63
N ALA A 30 1.82 -6.89 -19.95
CA ALA A 30 0.36 -6.98 -19.96
C ALA A 30 -0.14 -7.78 -21.17
N GLU A 31 -1.10 -8.67 -20.94
CA GLU A 31 -1.83 -9.33 -22.03
C GLU A 31 -2.65 -8.29 -22.80
N GLY A 32 -2.68 -8.39 -24.13
CA GLY A 32 -3.35 -7.39 -24.98
C GLY A 32 -2.64 -6.04 -25.12
N GLY A 33 -1.57 -5.77 -24.36
CA GLY A 33 -0.71 -4.60 -24.55
C GLY A 33 -1.25 -3.29 -23.97
N TRP A 34 -2.25 -3.35 -23.09
CA TRP A 34 -2.78 -2.19 -22.36
C TRP A 34 -2.09 -2.01 -21.02
N TYR A 35 -1.69 -0.78 -20.73
CA TYR A 35 -1.02 -0.38 -19.50
C TYR A 35 -1.75 0.83 -18.91
N GLU A 36 -2.36 0.68 -17.73
CA GLU A 36 -3.12 1.75 -17.06
C GLU A 36 -2.27 2.94 -16.63
N GLU A 37 -2.91 4.10 -16.52
CA GLU A 37 -2.29 5.40 -16.24
C GLU A 37 -1.72 5.54 -14.83
N ASP A 38 -2.25 4.80 -13.85
CA ASP A 38 -1.84 4.97 -12.45
C ASP A 38 -0.51 4.26 -12.14
N GLU A 39 -0.33 3.06 -12.70
CA GLU A 39 0.76 2.17 -12.30
C GLU A 39 1.48 1.54 -13.50
N ALA A 40 0.79 0.79 -14.36
CA ALA A 40 1.44 0.04 -15.44
C ALA A 40 2.08 0.91 -16.53
N TRP A 41 1.72 2.19 -16.71
CA TRP A 41 2.46 3.10 -17.59
C TRP A 41 3.97 3.13 -17.25
N ALA A 42 4.33 2.92 -15.98
CA ALA A 42 5.70 2.85 -15.53
C ALA A 42 6.49 1.71 -16.22
N ILE A 43 5.82 0.62 -16.56
CA ILE A 43 6.40 -0.51 -17.29
C ILE A 43 6.80 -0.07 -18.69
N VAL A 44 5.94 0.70 -19.36
CA VAL A 44 6.22 1.29 -20.67
C VAL A 44 7.40 2.26 -20.55
N ALA A 45 7.43 3.10 -19.52
CA ALA A 45 8.50 4.07 -19.30
C ALA A 45 9.87 3.43 -19.01
N ILE A 46 9.90 2.30 -18.30
CA ILE A 46 11.13 1.52 -18.11
C ILE A 46 11.56 0.81 -19.40
N THR A 47 10.60 0.30 -20.19
CA THR A 47 10.90 -0.42 -21.43
C THR A 47 11.35 0.52 -22.55
N PHE A 48 10.76 1.71 -22.66
CA PHE A 48 11.03 2.70 -23.70
C PHE A 48 11.41 4.07 -23.13
N PRO A 49 12.54 4.20 -22.41
CA PRO A 49 12.89 5.39 -21.64
C PRO A 49 13.18 6.63 -22.48
N HIS A 50 13.29 6.51 -23.80
CA HIS A 50 13.47 7.65 -24.71
C HIS A 50 12.15 8.37 -25.03
N LEU A 51 11.00 7.74 -24.74
CA LEU A 51 9.69 8.33 -24.93
C LEU A 51 9.24 9.21 -23.75
N PHE A 52 10.02 9.20 -22.65
CA PHE A 52 9.65 9.83 -21.39
C PHE A 52 10.74 10.78 -20.89
N THR A 53 10.31 11.81 -20.19
CA THR A 53 11.16 12.80 -19.55
C THR A 53 11.99 12.20 -18.40
N GLY A 54 13.02 12.92 -17.98
CA GLY A 54 13.81 12.54 -16.81
C GLY A 54 12.98 12.43 -15.52
N PHE A 55 11.93 13.24 -15.37
CA PHE A 55 11.04 13.20 -14.22
C PHE A 55 10.18 11.94 -14.24
N GLU A 56 9.47 11.69 -15.35
CA GLU A 56 8.62 10.50 -15.51
C GLU A 56 9.40 9.21 -15.31
N ARG A 57 10.64 9.13 -15.82
CA ARG A 57 11.51 7.98 -15.57
C ARG A 57 11.83 7.75 -14.10
N ARG A 58 11.97 8.81 -13.30
CA ARG A 58 12.19 8.66 -11.85
C ARG A 58 10.92 8.18 -11.15
N CYS A 59 9.77 8.71 -11.52
CA CYS A 59 8.47 8.24 -11.03
C CYS A 59 8.26 6.77 -11.38
N ALA A 60 8.46 6.39 -12.65
CA ALA A 60 8.33 5.01 -13.11
C ALA A 60 9.24 4.05 -12.35
N LYS A 61 10.50 4.43 -12.08
CA LYS A 61 11.40 3.61 -11.26
C LYS A 61 10.85 3.39 -9.85
N ARG A 62 10.32 4.43 -9.20
CA ARG A 62 9.70 4.30 -7.87
C ARG A 62 8.47 3.40 -7.94
N THR A 63 7.58 3.62 -8.91
CA THR A 63 6.39 2.80 -9.12
C THR A 63 6.76 1.32 -9.31
N ILE A 64 7.68 0.97 -10.21
CA ILE A 64 8.06 -0.44 -10.41
C ILE A 64 8.67 -1.06 -9.14
N LYS A 65 9.50 -0.32 -8.38
CA LYS A 65 10.04 -0.81 -7.09
C LYS A 65 8.93 -1.07 -6.08
N ASP A 66 7.93 -0.21 -6.02
CA ASP A 66 6.83 -0.30 -5.06
C ASP A 66 5.80 -1.36 -5.46
N SER A 67 5.51 -1.54 -6.74
CA SER A 67 4.40 -2.39 -7.22
C SER A 67 4.84 -3.78 -7.68
N TRP A 68 6.01 -3.87 -8.32
CA TRP A 68 6.60 -5.13 -8.79
C TRP A 68 8.06 -5.28 -8.34
N PRO A 69 8.33 -5.30 -7.02
CA PRO A 69 9.68 -5.34 -6.50
C PRO A 69 10.49 -6.54 -7.03
N GLU A 70 9.90 -7.73 -7.11
CA GLU A 70 10.60 -8.92 -7.61
C GLU A 70 10.98 -8.77 -9.10
N ALA A 71 10.13 -8.13 -9.90
CA ALA A 71 10.44 -7.85 -11.30
C ALA A 71 11.56 -6.82 -11.41
N TRP A 72 11.56 -5.77 -10.58
CA TRP A 72 12.66 -4.81 -10.50
C TRP A 72 13.99 -5.54 -10.21
N GLU A 73 14.02 -6.34 -9.14
CA GLU A 73 15.24 -7.02 -8.71
C GLU A 73 15.76 -7.97 -9.79
N LYS A 74 14.86 -8.68 -10.47
CA LYS A 74 15.20 -9.60 -11.56
C LYS A 74 15.73 -8.88 -12.80
N ILE A 75 15.08 -7.79 -13.22
CA ILE A 75 15.43 -7.07 -14.45
C ILE A 75 16.74 -6.30 -14.28
N PHE A 76 16.96 -5.69 -13.11
CA PHE A 76 18.10 -4.81 -12.86
C PHE A 76 19.24 -5.49 -12.09
N GLY A 77 19.05 -6.73 -11.60
CA GLY A 77 20.07 -7.46 -10.85
C GLY A 77 20.45 -6.80 -9.52
N THR A 78 19.51 -6.07 -8.90
CA THR A 78 19.72 -5.35 -7.64
C THR A 78 18.75 -5.88 -6.59
N VAL A 79 19.19 -6.03 -5.34
CA VAL A 79 18.28 -6.36 -4.22
C VAL A 79 17.88 -5.05 -3.56
N LEU A 80 16.59 -4.84 -3.40
CA LEU A 80 16.00 -3.66 -2.77
C LEU A 80 16.19 -3.76 -1.26
N ALA A 81 16.81 -2.73 -0.68
CA ALA A 81 16.98 -2.60 0.76
C ALA A 81 15.68 -2.14 1.44
N LEU A 82 15.67 -2.21 2.78
CA LEU A 82 14.59 -1.66 3.60
C LEU A 82 14.37 -0.17 3.25
N GLY A 83 13.11 0.23 3.01
CA GLY A 83 12.76 1.59 2.60
C GLY A 83 12.74 1.83 1.09
N GLU A 84 13.28 0.91 0.28
CA GLU A 84 13.34 1.09 -1.17
C GLU A 84 12.09 0.64 -1.91
N SER A 85 11.28 -0.24 -1.30
CA SER A 85 10.01 -0.71 -1.83
C SER A 85 8.96 -0.71 -0.74
N ARG A 86 7.89 0.08 -0.95
CA ARG A 86 6.74 0.14 -0.05
C ARG A 86 6.11 -1.25 0.15
N GLU A 87 6.02 -2.05 -0.90
CA GLU A 87 5.40 -3.38 -0.84
C GLU A 87 6.27 -4.39 -0.08
N LYS A 88 7.58 -4.42 -0.31
CA LYS A 88 8.47 -5.30 0.48
C LYS A 88 8.47 -4.91 1.96
N ASP A 89 8.54 -3.60 2.23
CA ASP A 89 8.48 -3.08 3.61
C ASP A 89 7.14 -3.43 4.27
N ARG A 90 6.02 -3.31 3.53
CA ARG A 90 4.69 -3.70 4.01
C ARG A 90 4.64 -5.18 4.36
N ARG A 91 5.11 -6.06 3.47
CA ARG A 91 5.13 -7.52 3.71
C ARG A 91 6.00 -7.87 4.91
N ALA A 92 7.16 -7.22 5.07
CA ALA A 92 8.03 -7.44 6.22
C ALA A 92 7.34 -7.03 7.53
N PHE A 93 6.68 -5.88 7.54
CA PHE A 93 5.87 -5.41 8.67
C PHE A 93 4.73 -6.39 9.00
N GLU A 94 3.95 -6.80 8.00
CA GLU A 94 2.85 -7.75 8.18
C GLU A 94 3.32 -9.11 8.70
N GLN A 95 4.47 -9.61 8.24
CA GLN A 95 5.05 -10.86 8.74
C GLN A 95 5.54 -10.72 10.19
N GLN A 96 6.21 -9.62 10.51
CA GLN A 96 6.71 -9.34 11.85
C GLN A 96 5.55 -9.22 12.86
N HIS A 97 4.47 -8.56 12.46
CA HIS A 97 3.34 -8.22 13.33
C HIS A 97 2.10 -9.11 13.08
N ALA A 98 2.29 -10.29 12.50
CA ALA A 98 1.19 -11.21 12.19
C ALA A 98 0.43 -11.69 13.44
N GLY A 99 1.09 -11.66 14.60
CA GLY A 99 0.57 -12.02 15.91
C GLY A 99 0.26 -10.84 16.84
N ASP A 100 0.34 -9.61 16.34
CA ASP A 100 0.09 -8.40 17.13
C ASP A 100 -1.25 -7.75 16.76
N TRP A 101 -1.84 -7.01 17.70
CA TRP A 101 -3.00 -6.17 17.44
C TRP A 101 -2.57 -4.90 16.72
N ILE A 102 -3.05 -4.70 15.48
CA ILE A 102 -2.76 -3.50 14.70
C ILE A 102 -4.03 -2.68 14.55
N VAL A 103 -3.92 -1.39 14.86
CA VAL A 103 -5.03 -0.43 14.76
C VAL A 103 -5.52 -0.32 13.33
N ILE A 104 -6.82 -0.51 13.16
CA ILE A 104 -7.54 -0.45 11.90
C ILE A 104 -8.51 0.73 11.81
N SER A 105 -8.88 1.31 12.95
CA SER A 105 -9.76 2.48 13.07
C SER A 105 -9.47 3.20 14.37
N ALA A 106 -9.64 4.51 14.41
CA ALA A 106 -9.39 5.32 15.59
C ALA A 106 -10.37 6.49 15.67
N ILE A 107 -10.77 6.83 16.89
CA ILE A 107 -11.62 7.98 17.17
C ILE A 107 -11.16 8.64 18.47
N THR A 108 -11.17 9.97 18.50
CA THR A 108 -10.91 10.69 19.74
C THR A 108 -12.04 10.39 20.73
N SER A 109 -11.69 9.97 21.95
CA SER A 109 -12.69 9.72 22.98
C SER A 109 -13.27 11.04 23.50
N ASN A 110 -14.59 11.10 23.60
CA ASN A 110 -15.31 12.19 24.27
C ASN A 110 -15.57 11.86 25.76
N HIS A 111 -15.32 10.62 26.16
CA HIS A 111 -15.56 10.10 27.50
C HIS A 111 -14.34 10.26 28.41
N GLU A 112 -13.14 10.15 27.83
CA GLU A 112 -11.88 10.31 28.54
C GLU A 112 -10.99 11.31 27.78
N LYS A 113 -10.60 12.40 28.46
CA LYS A 113 -9.75 13.43 27.85
C LYS A 113 -8.33 12.91 27.68
N GLY A 114 -7.74 13.15 26.52
CA GLY A 114 -6.33 12.84 26.25
C GLY A 114 -6.07 11.40 25.83
N VAL A 115 -7.11 10.62 25.52
CA VAL A 115 -6.98 9.28 24.94
C VAL A 115 -7.73 9.16 23.62
N VAL A 116 -7.23 8.26 22.78
CA VAL A 116 -7.82 7.85 21.51
C VAL A 116 -8.34 6.43 21.70
N GLU A 117 -9.63 6.24 21.42
CA GLU A 117 -10.22 4.92 21.34
C GLU A 117 -9.86 4.34 19.97
N VAL A 118 -9.22 3.18 19.97
CA VAL A 118 -8.78 2.52 18.73
C VAL A 118 -9.41 1.14 18.63
N VAL A 119 -9.79 0.75 17.42
CA VAL A 119 -10.16 -0.62 17.07
C VAL A 119 -8.97 -1.24 16.39
N ALA A 120 -8.55 -2.42 16.83
CA ALA A 120 -7.45 -3.18 16.27
C ALA A 120 -7.88 -4.59 15.90
N THR A 121 -7.21 -5.17 14.92
CA THR A 121 -7.34 -6.58 14.52
C THR A 121 -5.99 -7.26 14.53
N MET A 122 -6.00 -8.57 14.76
CA MET A 122 -4.80 -9.41 14.71
C MET A 122 -4.15 -9.32 13.31
N GLY A 123 -2.91 -8.85 13.25
CA GLY A 123 -2.16 -8.67 12.01
C GLY A 123 -2.84 -7.73 10.99
N ALA A 124 -3.65 -6.77 11.46
CA ALA A 124 -4.42 -5.84 10.61
C ALA A 124 -5.38 -6.53 9.62
N ARG A 125 -5.77 -7.78 9.88
CA ARG A 125 -6.68 -8.54 9.01
C ARG A 125 -8.02 -7.80 8.86
N ARG A 126 -8.61 -7.90 7.66
CA ARG A 126 -9.90 -7.33 7.30
C ARG A 126 -10.81 -8.43 6.79
N GLY A 127 -12.10 -8.34 7.11
CA GLY A 127 -13.13 -9.20 6.54
C GLY A 127 -14.05 -9.82 7.58
N PRO A 128 -15.16 -10.44 7.12
CA PRO A 128 -16.15 -11.05 8.00
C PRO A 128 -15.52 -12.07 8.96
N GLY A 129 -15.91 -12.02 10.23
CA GLY A 129 -15.43 -12.95 11.26
C GLY A 129 -14.02 -12.65 11.79
N THR A 130 -13.41 -11.53 11.40
CA THR A 130 -12.17 -11.06 12.05
C THR A 130 -12.51 -10.53 13.44
N GLU A 131 -11.78 -10.99 14.45
CA GLU A 131 -11.91 -10.45 15.81
C GLU A 131 -11.41 -9.00 15.83
N GLU A 132 -12.28 -8.10 16.29
CA GLU A 132 -11.95 -6.70 16.54
C GLU A 132 -11.91 -6.46 18.05
N ARG A 133 -10.85 -5.82 18.53
CA ARG A 133 -10.71 -5.39 19.92
C ARG A 133 -10.53 -3.89 20.02
N ARG A 134 -11.06 -3.32 21.08
CA ARG A 134 -10.92 -1.90 21.39
C ARG A 134 -9.86 -1.68 22.45
N PHE A 135 -9.09 -0.62 22.29
CA PHE A 135 -8.05 -0.22 23.22
C PHE A 135 -8.11 1.30 23.45
N LEU A 136 -7.59 1.75 24.59
CA LEU A 136 -7.31 3.16 24.82
C LEU A 136 -5.81 3.42 24.64
N VAL A 137 -5.48 4.36 23.76
CA VAL A 137 -4.10 4.80 23.51
C VAL A 137 -3.99 6.27 23.91
N PRO A 138 -2.96 6.67 24.68
CA PRO A 138 -2.70 8.09 24.94
C PRO A 138 -2.61 8.90 23.64
N ALA A 139 -3.26 10.06 23.59
CA ALA A 139 -3.37 10.85 22.36
C ALA A 139 -2.04 11.42 21.86
N ASP A 140 -1.06 11.60 22.76
CA ASP A 140 0.31 12.00 22.44
C ASP A 140 1.16 10.86 21.85
N GLU A 141 0.81 9.62 22.20
CA GLU A 141 1.41 8.39 21.68
C GLU A 141 0.82 7.96 20.34
N TYR A 142 -0.50 8.07 20.17
CA TYR A 142 -1.16 7.58 18.97
C TYR A 142 -0.74 8.38 17.72
N ARG A 143 0.10 7.76 16.89
CA ARG A 143 0.51 8.27 15.58
C ARG A 143 0.46 7.14 14.57
N VAL A 144 -0.39 7.29 13.56
CA VAL A 144 -0.48 6.29 12.49
C VAL A 144 0.88 6.24 11.76
N GLY A 145 1.59 5.13 11.95
CA GLY A 145 2.82 4.83 11.23
C GLY A 145 2.55 4.46 9.77
N ARG A 146 3.61 4.25 9.00
CA ARG A 146 3.52 3.93 7.56
C ARG A 146 2.66 2.71 7.25
N PHE A 147 2.60 1.73 8.16
CA PHE A 147 1.86 0.47 8.00
C PHE A 147 0.83 0.21 9.11
N GLY A 148 0.54 1.22 9.93
CA GLY A 148 -0.38 1.13 11.06
C GLY A 148 0.28 1.48 12.39
N PHE A 149 -0.48 1.29 13.47
CA PHE A 149 -0.05 1.43 14.85
C PHE A 149 -0.23 0.08 15.54
N VAL A 150 0.85 -0.46 16.12
CA VAL A 150 0.83 -1.73 16.85
C VAL A 150 0.49 -1.43 18.30
N ILE A 151 -0.50 -2.14 18.83
CA ILE A 151 -0.89 -2.05 20.24
C ILE A 151 0.17 -2.71 21.11
N ASP A 152 0.52 -2.03 22.19
CA ASP A 152 1.31 -2.56 23.29
C ASP A 152 0.33 -3.01 24.39
N GLU A 153 0.05 -4.31 24.48
CA GLU A 153 -0.96 -4.85 25.40
C GLU A 153 -0.64 -4.58 26.89
N ASP A 154 0.61 -4.30 27.25
CA ASP A 154 1.02 -3.94 28.61
C ASP A 154 0.74 -2.47 28.94
N ARG A 155 0.65 -1.61 27.91
CA ARG A 155 0.49 -0.14 28.06
C ARG A 155 -0.87 0.38 27.60
N HIS A 156 -1.53 -0.33 26.69
CA HIS A 156 -2.80 0.06 26.07
C HIS A 156 -3.91 -0.87 26.58
N PRO A 157 -4.71 -0.45 27.56
CA PRO A 157 -5.73 -1.31 28.15
C PRO A 157 -6.86 -1.60 27.16
N ILE A 158 -7.39 -2.82 27.22
CA ILE A 158 -8.61 -3.21 26.52
C ILE A 158 -9.78 -2.35 27.01
N TYR A 159 -10.58 -1.86 26.07
CA TYR A 159 -11.72 -0.98 26.34
C TYR A 159 -13.05 -1.64 25.99
N SER A 160 -13.92 -1.79 26.99
CA SER A 160 -15.28 -2.31 26.81
C SER A 160 -16.36 -1.27 27.14
N GLY A 161 -15.98 -0.01 27.33
CA GLY A 161 -16.90 1.07 27.72
C GLY A 161 -17.71 1.66 26.56
N PRO A 162 -18.49 2.74 26.83
CA PRO A 162 -19.23 3.47 25.82
C PRO A 162 -18.34 3.92 24.66
N SER A 163 -18.80 3.77 23.42
CA SER A 163 -18.01 4.12 22.24
C SER A 163 -18.54 5.35 21.54
N ASN A 164 -17.61 6.12 20.94
CA ASN A 164 -17.97 7.11 19.93
C ASN A 164 -18.10 6.50 18.52
N PHE A 165 -17.75 5.23 18.32
CA PHE A 165 -17.92 4.58 17.02
C PHE A 165 -19.40 4.34 16.72
N VAL A 166 -19.85 4.78 15.54
CA VAL A 166 -21.22 4.57 15.07
C VAL A 166 -21.51 3.06 14.98
N GLY A 167 -22.57 2.60 15.64
CA GLY A 167 -22.97 1.19 15.67
C GLY A 167 -22.39 0.35 16.80
N TRP A 168 -21.49 0.92 17.61
CA TRP A 168 -20.92 0.28 18.80
C TRP A 168 -21.55 0.85 20.07
N ASN A 169 -22.77 0.40 20.39
CA ASN A 169 -23.36 0.67 21.70
C ASN A 169 -23.04 -0.54 22.59
N GLY A 170 -22.36 -0.31 23.70
CA GLY A 170 -21.97 -1.34 24.67
C GLY A 170 -23.13 -2.15 25.21
#